data_AF-A0A2M7RXL3-F1
#
_entry.id   AF-A0A2M7RXL3-F1
#
_cell.length_a   1.000
_cell.length_b   1.000
_cell.length_c   1.000
_cell.angle_alpha   90.00
_cell.angle_beta   90.00
_cell.angle_gamma   90.00
#
_symmetry.space_group_name_H-M   'P 1'
#
loop_
_entity.id
_entity.type
_entity.pdbx_description
1 polymer ?
#
loop_
_entity_poly.entity_id
_entity_poly.type
_entity_poly.pdbx_seq_one_letter_code
_entity_poly.pdbx_strand_id
1 'polypeptide(L)'
;MEKKKEETKKTFKPKIGGNSNNNPKKPFSFYWIYAIVGIALLSLQLLNWSGGASVITEAEFEAMVMNNDVEEVIVVKNKGIAKVTLTKEALAKEEHARKIKNNSVNASKNGPHYTFEFNSLDNFDKELKKWSEEKNLKYKTITEEDWLGGIIGFMLPILIIIGIWMFLMKRMSGGAGPGGQIFNIGKSKAQLFDKEKSIKVTFDDVAGLEG
;
A
#
# COMPACT_ATOMS: atom_id res chain seq x y z
N MET A 1 31.62 62.62 -67.39
CA MET A 1 30.48 61.71 -67.63
C MET A 1 30.58 60.61 -66.58
N GLU A 2 29.65 60.59 -65.62
CA GLU A 2 28.74 59.43 -65.40
C GLU A 2 29.29 58.54 -64.25
N LYS A 3 28.61 58.14 -63.17
CA LYS A 3 27.21 58.18 -62.75
C LYS A 3 27.16 58.10 -61.21
N LYS A 4 26.16 58.78 -60.66
CA LYS A 4 25.61 58.71 -59.30
C LYS A 4 25.19 57.27 -58.94
N LYS A 5 25.41 56.82 -57.70
CA LYS A 5 24.53 55.85 -57.00
C LYS A 5 24.56 56.07 -55.49
N GLU A 6 23.51 56.71 -55.00
CA GLU A 6 23.04 56.58 -53.62
C GLU A 6 22.54 55.14 -53.41
N GLU A 7 23.07 54.43 -52.41
CA GLU A 7 22.39 53.25 -51.86
C GLU A 7 22.24 53.39 -50.33
N THR A 8 21.00 53.71 -49.99
CA THR A 8 20.28 53.64 -48.72
C THR A 8 20.88 52.75 -47.61
N LYS A 9 21.17 53.34 -46.44
CA LYS A 9 21.35 52.61 -45.17
C LYS A 9 20.06 51.89 -44.79
N LYS A 10 19.99 50.57 -44.99
CA LYS A 10 18.97 49.72 -44.37
C LYS A 10 19.41 49.39 -42.95
N THR A 11 18.80 50.03 -41.96
CA THR A 11 18.95 49.67 -40.54
C THR A 11 18.33 48.29 -40.31
N PHE A 12 19.17 47.28 -40.10
CA PHE A 12 18.75 45.95 -39.66
C PHE A 12 18.32 46.02 -38.18
N LYS A 13 17.02 45.98 -37.92
CA LYS A 13 16.48 45.73 -36.58
C LYS A 13 16.16 44.24 -36.48
N PRO A 14 16.84 43.46 -35.62
CA PRO A 14 16.44 42.07 -35.43
C PRO A 14 15.07 42.04 -34.73
N LYS A 15 14.05 41.51 -35.41
CA LYS A 15 12.83 41.02 -34.75
C LYS A 15 13.18 39.70 -34.06
N ILE A 16 13.45 39.76 -32.76
CA ILE A 16 13.46 38.56 -31.92
C ILE A 16 12.02 38.39 -31.39
N GLY A 17 11.19 37.78 -32.24
CA GLY A 17 9.92 37.19 -31.81
C GLY A 17 10.20 35.78 -31.30
N GLY A 18 9.73 35.50 -30.08
CA GLY A 18 9.85 34.18 -29.47
C GLY A 18 9.39 34.20 -28.03
N ASN A 19 8.09 34.41 -27.81
CA ASN A 19 7.46 34.15 -26.51
C ASN A 19 7.45 32.63 -26.28
N SER A 20 8.54 32.10 -25.74
CA SER A 20 8.60 30.76 -25.17
C SER A 20 7.95 30.80 -23.79
N ASN A 21 6.62 30.83 -23.74
CA ASN A 21 5.87 30.44 -22.55
C ASN A 21 5.88 28.90 -22.40
N ASN A 22 7.10 28.37 -22.29
CA ASN A 22 7.34 26.98 -21.93
C ASN A 22 7.35 26.94 -20.41
N ASN A 23 6.18 27.00 -19.79
CA ASN A 23 6.08 26.59 -18.40
C ASN A 23 6.55 25.14 -18.34
N PRO A 24 7.70 24.84 -17.70
CA PRO A 24 8.16 23.47 -17.62
C PRO A 24 7.08 22.71 -16.87
N LYS A 25 6.41 21.78 -17.56
CA LYS A 25 5.46 20.86 -16.94
C LYS A 25 6.24 20.20 -15.80
N LYS A 26 5.85 20.49 -14.56
CA LYS A 26 6.56 20.00 -13.38
C LYS A 26 6.73 18.49 -13.53
N PRO A 27 7.96 17.95 -13.43
CA PRO A 27 8.15 16.52 -13.54
C PRO A 27 7.31 15.86 -12.44
N PHE A 28 6.53 14.86 -12.85
CA PHE A 28 5.62 14.18 -11.94
C PHE A 28 6.42 13.61 -10.76
N SER A 29 6.09 14.06 -9.55
CA SER A 29 6.77 13.61 -8.35
C SER A 29 6.39 12.17 -8.05
N PHE A 30 7.38 11.28 -8.04
CA PHE A 30 7.19 9.85 -7.75
C PHE A 30 6.54 9.60 -6.37
N TYR A 31 6.60 10.57 -5.45
CA TYR A 31 5.91 10.54 -4.15
C TYR A 31 4.39 10.40 -4.24
N TRP A 32 3.75 10.85 -5.33
CA TRP A 32 2.30 10.65 -5.52
C TRP A 32 1.92 9.18 -5.77
N ILE A 33 2.81 8.38 -6.37
CA ILE A 33 2.58 6.94 -6.52
C ILE A 33 2.64 6.26 -5.16
N TYR A 34 3.65 6.59 -4.34
CA TYR A 34 3.75 6.07 -2.97
C TYR A 34 2.57 6.51 -2.09
N ALA A 35 2.05 7.73 -2.28
CA ALA A 35 0.85 8.18 -1.58
C ALA A 35 -0.40 7.38 -1.98
N ILE A 36 -0.62 7.14 -3.28
CA ILE A 36 -1.76 6.33 -3.76
C ILE A 36 -1.63 4.87 -3.31
N VAL A 37 -0.43 4.29 -3.40
CA VAL A 37 -0.16 2.93 -2.90
C VAL A 37 -0.37 2.88 -1.39
N GLY A 38 0.11 3.87 -0.64
CA GLY A 38 -0.08 3.95 0.80
C GLY A 38 -1.56 4.04 1.18
N ILE A 39 -2.35 4.86 0.48
CA ILE A 39 -3.80 4.95 0.67
C ILE A 39 -4.50 3.65 0.27
N ALA A 40 -4.10 3.01 -0.83
CA ALA A 40 -4.67 1.74 -1.25
C ALA A 40 -4.39 0.64 -0.21
N LEU A 41 -3.16 0.57 0.32
CA LEU A 41 -2.78 -0.35 1.39
C LEU A 41 -3.50 -0.05 2.70
N LEU A 42 -3.60 1.22 3.10
CA LEU A 42 -4.37 1.61 4.28
C LEU A 42 -5.85 1.29 4.11
N SER A 43 -6.43 1.52 2.93
CA SER A 43 -7.82 1.18 2.64
C SER A 43 -8.06 -0.32 2.69
N LEU A 44 -7.13 -1.13 2.17
CA LEU A 44 -7.19 -2.58 2.23
C LEU A 44 -7.00 -3.08 3.66
N GLN A 45 -6.16 -2.42 4.46
CA GLN A 45 -5.96 -2.74 5.88
C GLN A 45 -7.18 -2.38 6.73
N LEU A 46 -7.86 -1.28 6.40
CA LEU A 46 -9.13 -0.91 7.03
C LEU A 46 -10.27 -1.88 6.68
N LEU A 47 -10.29 -2.41 5.45
CA LEU A 47 -11.28 -3.42 5.05
C LEU A 47 -11.01 -4.81 5.65
N ASN A 48 -9.75 -5.14 5.90
CA ASN A 48 -9.36 -6.37 6.62
C ASN A 48 -9.40 -6.23 8.14
N TRP A 49 -9.89 -5.10 8.68
CA TRP A 49 -10.28 -4.99 10.08
C TRP A 49 -11.61 -5.72 10.29
N SER A 50 -11.66 -7.01 9.97
CA SER A 50 -12.76 -7.87 10.39
C SER A 50 -12.54 -8.22 11.86
N GLY A 51 -13.48 -7.80 12.72
CA GLY A 51 -13.43 -8.15 14.13
C GLY A 51 -13.72 -9.63 14.29
N GLY A 52 -12.87 -10.31 15.07
CA GLY A 52 -13.06 -11.71 15.42
C GLY A 52 -14.25 -11.94 16.35
N ALA A 53 -14.50 -13.21 16.68
CA ALA A 53 -15.45 -13.58 17.72
C ALA A 53 -15.09 -12.88 19.04
N SER A 54 -16.10 -12.44 19.79
CA SER A 54 -15.87 -11.75 21.05
C SER A 54 -15.31 -12.71 22.09
N VAL A 55 -14.27 -12.29 22.82
CA VAL A 55 -13.67 -13.13 23.85
C VAL A 55 -14.54 -13.09 25.10
N ILE A 56 -14.81 -14.26 25.68
CA ILE A 56 -15.59 -14.44 26.91
C ILE A 56 -14.84 -15.35 27.88
N THR A 57 -15.33 -15.45 29.11
CA THR A 57 -14.84 -16.44 30.08
C THR A 57 -15.63 -17.76 30.02
N GLU A 58 -15.05 -18.82 30.56
CA GLU A 58 -15.72 -20.13 30.73
C GLU A 58 -17.00 -19.99 31.57
N ALA A 59 -16.97 -19.19 32.63
CA ALA A 59 -18.15 -18.91 33.47
C ALA A 59 -19.27 -18.18 32.71
N GLU A 60 -18.93 -17.22 31.84
CA GLU A 60 -19.92 -16.56 30.98
C GLU A 60 -20.54 -17.57 29.99
N PHE A 61 -19.74 -18.50 29.47
CA PHE A 61 -20.22 -19.58 28.62
C PHE A 61 -21.18 -20.52 29.36
N GLU A 62 -20.83 -20.96 30.56
CA GLU A 62 -21.69 -21.80 31.40
C GLU A 62 -23.05 -21.15 31.64
N ALA A 63 -23.08 -19.85 31.96
CA ALA A 63 -24.32 -19.11 32.15
C ALA A 63 -25.20 -19.13 30.87
N MET A 64 -24.59 -18.99 29.70
CA MET A 64 -25.31 -19.07 28.41
C MET A 64 -25.84 -20.48 28.13
N VAL A 65 -25.09 -21.53 28.46
CA VAL A 65 -25.58 -22.92 28.36
C VAL A 65 -26.77 -23.13 29.30
N MET A 66 -26.69 -22.62 30.52
CA MET A 66 -27.79 -22.70 31.48
C MET A 66 -29.05 -21.99 31.00
N ASN A 67 -28.91 -20.89 30.26
CA ASN A 67 -30.01 -20.14 29.64
C ASN A 67 -30.49 -20.71 28.29
N ASN A 68 -29.91 -21.80 27.79
CA ASN A 68 -30.18 -22.37 26.45
C ASN A 68 -29.89 -21.39 25.30
N ASP A 69 -28.92 -20.50 25.48
CA ASP A 69 -28.55 -19.49 24.49
C ASP A 69 -27.54 -20.00 23.45
N VAL A 70 -27.01 -21.21 23.65
CA VAL A 70 -25.97 -21.82 22.82
C VAL A 70 -26.57 -22.82 21.83
N GLU A 71 -26.24 -22.68 20.56
CA GLU A 71 -26.64 -23.59 19.48
C GLU A 71 -25.57 -24.66 19.20
N GLU A 72 -24.30 -24.26 19.10
CA GLU A 72 -23.20 -25.17 18.77
C GLU A 72 -21.91 -24.74 19.46
N VAL A 73 -21.14 -25.72 19.95
CA VAL A 73 -19.78 -25.51 20.47
C VAL A 73 -18.77 -26.25 19.59
N ILE A 74 -17.73 -25.54 19.15
CA ILE A 74 -16.63 -26.09 18.36
C ILE A 74 -15.35 -26.01 19.17
N VAL A 75 -14.85 -27.16 19.61
CA VAL A 75 -13.61 -27.27 20.38
C VAL A 75 -12.44 -27.36 19.41
N VAL A 76 -11.49 -26.43 19.50
CA VAL A 76 -10.28 -26.40 18.67
C VAL A 76 -9.11 -26.92 19.51
N LYS A 77 -8.85 -28.23 19.41
CA LYS A 77 -7.90 -28.96 20.27
C LYS A 77 -6.50 -28.36 20.28
N ASN A 78 -5.98 -28.03 19.10
CA ASN A 78 -4.61 -27.52 18.94
C ASN A 78 -4.42 -26.08 19.45
N LYS A 79 -5.51 -25.35 19.70
CA LYS A 79 -5.48 -23.97 20.18
C LYS A 79 -5.95 -23.83 21.63
N GLY A 80 -6.53 -24.87 22.24
CA GLY A 80 -7.08 -24.79 23.59
C GLY A 80 -8.29 -23.86 23.71
N ILE A 81 -9.01 -23.62 22.61
CA ILE A 81 -10.15 -22.70 22.58
C ILE A 81 -11.44 -23.40 22.18
N ALA A 82 -12.55 -22.91 22.73
CA ALA A 82 -13.89 -23.25 22.31
C ALA A 82 -14.53 -22.06 21.59
N LYS A 83 -15.07 -22.32 20.39
CA LYS A 83 -15.82 -21.37 19.59
C LYS A 83 -17.31 -21.64 19.80
N VAL A 84 -18.07 -20.62 20.19
CA VAL A 84 -19.47 -20.74 20.60
C VAL A 84 -20.37 -20.03 19.61
N THR A 85 -21.34 -20.76 19.08
CA THR A 85 -22.41 -20.25 18.23
C THR A 85 -23.66 -20.11 19.06
N LEU A 86 -24.26 -18.92 19.08
CA LEU A 86 -25.50 -18.63 19.78
C LEU A 86 -26.70 -18.99 18.91
N THR A 87 -27.82 -19.27 19.57
CA THR A 87 -29.11 -19.41 18.89
C THR A 87 -29.57 -18.08 18.30
N LYS A 88 -30.47 -18.15 17.30
CA LYS A 88 -31.07 -16.95 16.69
C LYS A 88 -31.81 -16.06 17.69
N GLU A 89 -32.39 -16.68 18.72
CA GLU A 89 -33.11 -15.98 19.79
C GLU A 89 -32.15 -15.23 20.72
N ALA A 90 -31.05 -15.89 21.13
CA ALA A 90 -30.00 -15.28 21.93
C ALA A 90 -29.33 -14.10 21.21
N LEU A 91 -29.16 -14.18 19.88
CA LEU A 91 -28.62 -13.08 19.07
C LEU A 91 -29.50 -11.83 19.06
N ALA A 92 -30.81 -11.99 19.27
CA ALA A 92 -31.74 -10.86 19.36
C ALA A 92 -31.71 -10.18 20.74
N LYS A 93 -31.14 -10.82 21.77
CA LYS A 93 -31.01 -10.22 23.10
C LYS A 93 -30.02 -9.05 23.04
N GLU A 94 -30.40 -7.95 23.69
CA GLU A 94 -29.63 -6.70 23.64
C GLU A 94 -28.21 -6.85 24.22
N GLU A 95 -28.04 -7.69 25.24
CA GLU A 95 -26.75 -7.97 25.86
C GLU A 95 -25.74 -8.56 24.86
N HIS A 96 -26.14 -9.63 24.16
CA HIS A 96 -25.29 -10.29 23.17
C HIS A 96 -25.08 -9.41 21.94
N ALA A 97 -26.13 -8.76 21.44
CA ALA A 97 -26.05 -7.88 20.28
C ALA A 97 -25.07 -6.71 20.49
N ARG A 98 -25.07 -6.09 21.67
CA ARG A 98 -24.13 -5.01 22.01
C ARG A 98 -22.69 -5.52 22.12
N LYS A 99 -22.45 -6.62 22.84
CA LYS A 99 -21.09 -7.18 23.03
C LYS A 99 -20.46 -7.59 21.70
N ILE A 100 -21.23 -8.23 20.82
CA ILE A 100 -20.76 -8.68 19.49
C ILE A 100 -20.49 -7.50 18.55
N LYS A 101 -21.40 -6.49 18.50
CA LYS A 101 -21.26 -5.34 17.59
C LYS A 101 -20.11 -4.40 17.97
N ASN A 102 -19.83 -4.25 19.26
CA ASN A 102 -18.73 -3.42 19.73
C ASN A 102 -17.36 -4.00 19.36
N ASN A 103 -17.25 -5.33 19.32
CA ASN A 103 -15.98 -6.02 19.03
C ASN A 103 -15.78 -6.34 17.54
N SER A 104 -16.84 -6.26 16.72
CA SER A 104 -16.74 -6.51 15.29
C SER A 104 -17.64 -5.59 14.48
N VAL A 105 -17.01 -4.73 13.67
CA VAL A 105 -17.67 -3.87 12.67
C VAL A 105 -18.45 -4.70 11.64
N ASN A 106 -18.01 -5.95 11.42
CA ASN A 106 -18.67 -6.96 10.58
C ASN A 106 -19.01 -8.21 11.39
N ALA A 107 -19.75 -8.03 12.50
CA ALA A 107 -20.30 -9.12 13.28
C ALA A 107 -21.03 -10.12 12.38
N SER A 108 -20.45 -11.31 12.19
CA SER A 108 -21.06 -12.36 11.39
C SER A 108 -22.37 -12.78 12.04
N LYS A 109 -23.47 -12.77 11.28
CA LYS A 109 -24.76 -13.33 11.71
C LYS A 109 -24.72 -14.86 11.81
N ASN A 110 -23.73 -15.47 11.16
CA ASN A 110 -23.63 -16.90 10.93
C ASN A 110 -22.17 -17.28 11.20
N GLY A 111 -21.82 -17.41 12.47
CA GLY A 111 -20.48 -17.81 12.85
C GLY A 111 -20.37 -18.04 14.34
N PRO A 112 -19.19 -18.46 14.81
CA PRO A 112 -18.90 -18.41 16.22
C PRO A 112 -18.91 -16.96 16.67
N HIS A 113 -19.81 -16.64 17.60
CA HIS A 113 -20.02 -15.30 18.13
C HIS A 113 -19.07 -15.02 19.29
N TYR A 114 -18.75 -16.07 20.04
CA TYR A 114 -17.82 -16.02 21.15
C TYR A 114 -16.70 -17.05 21.02
N THR A 115 -15.58 -16.74 21.66
CA THR A 115 -14.46 -17.66 21.85
C THR A 115 -13.97 -17.54 23.28
N PHE A 116 -13.58 -18.66 23.88
CA PHE A 116 -12.89 -18.68 25.16
C PHE A 116 -11.82 -19.76 25.21
N GLU A 117 -10.86 -19.61 26.11
CA GLU A 117 -9.83 -20.61 26.41
C GLU A 117 -10.33 -21.51 27.53
N PHE A 118 -10.20 -22.82 27.36
CA PHE A 118 -10.53 -23.80 28.40
C PHE A 118 -9.25 -24.38 29.01
N ASN A 119 -9.29 -24.71 30.29
CA ASN A 119 -8.08 -25.11 31.02
C ASN A 119 -7.61 -26.54 30.71
N SER A 120 -8.55 -27.46 30.51
CA SER A 120 -8.25 -28.88 30.25
C SER A 120 -9.28 -29.48 29.31
N LEU A 121 -8.79 -30.10 28.22
CA LEU A 121 -9.63 -30.76 27.23
C LEU A 121 -10.47 -31.88 27.86
N ASP A 122 -9.88 -32.67 28.75
CA ASP A 122 -10.54 -33.83 29.35
C ASP A 122 -11.66 -33.44 30.33
N ASN A 123 -11.50 -32.32 31.03
CA ASN A 123 -12.55 -31.81 31.92
C ASN A 123 -13.67 -31.18 31.11
N PHE A 124 -13.30 -30.36 30.14
CA PHE A 124 -14.26 -29.66 29.31
C PHE A 124 -15.10 -30.61 28.44
N ASP A 125 -14.50 -31.68 27.89
CA ASP A 125 -15.23 -32.69 27.11
C ASP A 125 -16.27 -33.43 27.97
N LYS A 126 -15.97 -33.70 29.25
CA LYS A 126 -16.93 -34.29 30.20
C LYS A 126 -18.11 -33.35 30.47
N GLU A 127 -17.86 -32.06 30.66
CA GLU A 127 -18.90 -31.06 30.88
C GLU A 127 -19.78 -30.87 29.64
N LEU A 128 -19.17 -30.80 28.45
CA LEU A 128 -19.90 -30.75 27.19
C LEU A 128 -20.79 -31.98 26.98
N LYS A 129 -20.30 -33.18 27.31
CA LYS A 129 -21.10 -34.40 27.23
C LYS A 129 -22.31 -34.34 28.16
N LYS A 130 -22.12 -33.86 29.40
CA LYS A 130 -23.21 -33.66 30.36
C LYS A 130 -24.26 -32.68 29.83
N TRP A 131 -23.84 -31.51 29.33
CA TRP A 131 -24.78 -30.54 28.78
C TRP A 131 -25.42 -31.01 27.47
N SER A 132 -24.76 -31.83 26.68
CA SER A 132 -25.34 -32.46 25.49
C SER A 132 -26.48 -33.39 25.86
N GLU A 133 -26.32 -34.21 26.91
CA GLU A 133 -27.36 -35.10 27.43
C GLU A 133 -28.53 -34.34 28.08
N GLU A 134 -28.26 -33.29 28.87
CA GLU A 134 -29.29 -32.54 29.60
C GLU A 134 -30.04 -31.52 28.75
N LYS A 135 -29.33 -30.84 27.82
CA LYS A 135 -29.84 -29.65 27.11
C LYS A 135 -29.83 -29.80 25.58
N ASN A 136 -29.49 -30.98 25.07
CA ASN A 136 -29.40 -31.24 23.62
C ASN A 136 -28.39 -30.31 22.92
N LEU A 137 -27.32 -29.95 23.65
CA LEU A 137 -26.23 -29.12 23.11
C LEU A 137 -25.46 -29.92 22.05
N LYS A 138 -25.25 -29.30 20.89
CA LYS A 138 -24.39 -29.85 19.84
C LYS A 138 -22.96 -29.38 20.08
N TYR A 139 -22.04 -30.32 20.13
CA TYR A 139 -20.62 -30.00 20.16
C TYR A 139 -19.83 -30.86 19.19
N LYS A 140 -18.75 -30.28 18.67
CA LYS A 140 -17.80 -31.00 17.81
C LYS A 140 -16.38 -30.58 18.15
N THR A 141 -15.47 -31.50 17.89
CA THR A 141 -14.07 -31.30 18.23
C THR A 141 -13.22 -31.42 16.99
N ILE A 142 -12.52 -30.33 16.65
CA ILE A 142 -11.74 -30.19 15.43
C ILE A 142 -10.30 -29.79 15.74
N THR A 143 -9.46 -30.00 14.74
CA THR A 143 -8.14 -29.38 14.65
C THR A 143 -8.22 -28.34 13.55
N GLU A 144 -7.83 -27.10 13.85
CA GLU A 144 -7.85 -26.03 12.85
C GLU A 144 -6.45 -25.84 12.28
N GLU A 145 -6.30 -26.11 10.98
CA GLU A 145 -5.06 -25.86 10.22
C GLU A 145 -5.19 -24.54 9.47
N ASP A 146 -4.31 -23.58 9.77
CA ASP A 146 -4.30 -22.25 9.12
C ASP A 146 -3.06 -22.07 8.23
N TRP A 147 -2.75 -23.08 7.42
CA TRP A 147 -1.58 -23.05 6.55
C TRP A 147 -1.78 -22.08 5.37
N LEU A 148 -2.99 -22.03 4.80
CA LEU A 148 -3.32 -21.11 3.72
C LEU A 148 -3.32 -19.66 4.18
N GLY A 149 -3.92 -19.36 5.34
CA GLY A 149 -3.91 -18.01 5.90
C GLY A 149 -2.49 -17.54 6.20
N GLY A 150 -1.64 -18.44 6.75
CA GLY A 150 -0.22 -18.17 6.94
C GLY A 150 0.54 -17.87 5.63
N ILE A 151 0.34 -18.70 4.59
CA ILE A 151 0.99 -18.49 3.28
C ILE A 151 0.51 -17.19 2.65
N ILE A 152 -0.80 -16.93 2.63
CA ILE A 152 -1.38 -15.73 2.01
C ILE A 152 -0.93 -14.48 2.77
N GLY A 153 -0.97 -14.50 4.11
CA GLY A 153 -0.50 -13.40 4.94
C GLY A 153 0.98 -13.07 4.72
N PHE A 154 1.81 -14.08 4.46
CA PHE A 154 3.23 -13.90 4.16
C PHE A 154 3.52 -13.52 2.69
N MET A 155 2.83 -14.15 1.74
CA MET A 155 3.04 -13.96 0.30
C MET A 155 2.44 -12.65 -0.21
N LEU A 156 1.28 -12.23 0.31
CA LEU A 156 0.60 -11.00 -0.11
C LEU A 156 1.52 -9.75 -0.04
N PRO A 157 2.23 -9.44 1.07
CA PRO A 157 3.12 -8.29 1.11
C PRO A 157 4.30 -8.41 0.14
N ILE A 158 4.87 -9.60 -0.04
CA ILE A 158 5.95 -9.85 -1.01
C ILE A 158 5.44 -9.61 -2.44
N LEU A 159 4.27 -10.14 -2.79
CA LEU A 159 3.65 -9.95 -4.10
C LEU A 159 3.32 -8.50 -4.38
N ILE A 160 2.86 -7.75 -3.38
CA ILE A 160 2.62 -6.30 -3.51
C ILE A 160 3.93 -5.56 -3.80
N ILE A 161 5.00 -5.86 -3.07
CA ILE A 161 6.32 -5.24 -3.31
C ILE A 161 6.82 -5.56 -4.72
N ILE A 162 6.76 -6.83 -5.13
CA ILE A 162 7.15 -7.27 -6.49
C ILE A 162 6.27 -6.57 -7.54
N GLY A 163 4.96 -6.48 -7.32
CA GLY A 163 4.02 -5.79 -8.21
C GLY A 163 4.35 -4.32 -8.39
N ILE A 164 4.63 -3.60 -7.29
CA ILE A 164 5.07 -2.20 -7.32
C ILE A 164 6.42 -2.07 -8.03
N TRP A 165 7.38 -2.96 -7.71
CA TRP A 165 8.70 -2.95 -8.32
C TRP A 165 8.64 -3.16 -9.84
N MET A 166 7.87 -4.16 -10.30
CA MET A 166 7.64 -4.41 -11.73
C MET A 166 6.91 -3.25 -12.40
N PHE A 167 5.92 -2.64 -11.72
CA PHE A 167 5.22 -1.46 -12.24
C PHE A 167 6.16 -0.26 -12.41
N LEU A 168 7.06 -0.02 -11.45
CA LEU A 168 8.07 1.04 -11.54
C LEU A 168 9.05 0.79 -12.69
N MET A 169 9.52 -0.45 -12.87
CA MET A 169 10.40 -0.81 -14.01
C MET A 169 9.69 -0.62 -15.36
N LYS A 170 8.43 -1.05 -15.47
CA LYS A 170 7.62 -0.87 -16.68
C LYS A 170 7.37 0.61 -16.99
N ARG A 171 7.11 1.43 -15.97
CA ARG A 171 6.89 2.88 -16.14
C ARG A 171 8.17 3.63 -16.49
N MET A 172 9.32 3.25 -15.92
CA MET A 172 10.62 3.82 -16.27
C MET A 172 11.03 3.43 -17.70
N SER A 173 10.69 2.22 -18.15
CA SER A 173 10.92 1.79 -19.53
C SER A 173 10.11 2.60 -20.58
N GLY A 174 8.89 3.05 -20.23
CA GLY A 174 7.95 3.71 -21.16
C GLY A 174 8.05 5.24 -21.28
N GLY A 175 8.87 5.93 -20.48
CA GLY A 175 9.01 7.40 -20.52
C GLY A 175 10.40 7.91 -20.94
N ALA A 176 11.42 7.09 -20.76
CA ALA A 176 12.79 7.20 -21.28
C ALA A 176 13.49 6.00 -20.64
N GLY A 177 13.77 4.96 -21.44
CA GLY A 177 14.16 3.63 -20.98
C GLY A 177 15.28 3.57 -19.93
N PRO A 178 15.60 2.39 -19.37
CA PRO A 178 16.67 2.23 -18.40
C PRO A 178 17.99 2.76 -19.00
N GLY A 179 18.39 3.97 -18.59
CA GLY A 179 19.54 4.70 -19.14
C GLY A 179 19.24 6.05 -19.83
N GLY A 180 17.99 6.44 -20.07
CA GLY A 180 17.67 7.61 -20.91
C GLY A 180 17.91 8.99 -20.29
N GLN A 181 17.90 9.12 -18.96
CA GLN A 181 18.10 10.41 -18.29
C GLN A 181 19.42 10.50 -17.51
N ILE A 182 19.92 9.37 -17.00
CA ILE A 182 21.12 9.33 -16.16
C ILE A 182 22.39 9.36 -17.03
N PHE A 183 22.36 8.85 -18.27
CA PHE A 183 23.48 8.99 -19.23
C PHE A 183 23.47 10.33 -19.99
N ASN A 184 22.42 11.14 -19.88
CA ASN A 184 22.43 12.49 -20.44
C ASN A 184 23.18 13.50 -19.56
N ILE A 185 23.55 13.13 -18.32
CA ILE A 185 24.37 13.96 -17.42
C ILE A 185 25.81 14.13 -17.93
N GLY A 186 26.24 13.36 -18.95
CA GLY A 186 27.54 13.50 -19.61
C GLY A 186 27.60 14.51 -20.76
N LYS A 187 26.45 15.01 -21.26
CA LYS A 187 26.42 15.93 -22.41
C LYS A 187 26.39 17.42 -22.05
N SER A 188 26.21 17.78 -20.78
CA SER A 188 26.12 19.20 -20.38
C SER A 188 27.47 19.91 -20.20
N LYS A 189 28.60 19.28 -20.55
CA LYS A 189 29.94 19.89 -20.44
C LYS A 189 30.73 20.00 -21.75
N ALA A 190 30.08 19.76 -22.89
CA ALA A 190 30.72 19.80 -24.20
C ALA A 190 30.14 20.87 -25.15
N GLN A 191 29.62 21.98 -24.59
CA GLN A 191 29.17 23.12 -25.37
C GLN A 191 30.20 24.24 -25.27
N LEU A 192 31.06 24.28 -26.30
CA LEU A 192 31.88 25.40 -26.77
C LEU A 192 32.69 26.19 -25.72
N PHE A 193 33.92 25.74 -25.47
CA PHE A 193 35.02 26.71 -25.46
C PHE A 193 35.28 27.06 -26.92
N ASP A 194 34.59 28.10 -27.39
CA ASP A 194 34.81 28.66 -28.70
C ASP A 194 36.27 29.14 -28.81
N LYS A 195 36.81 28.93 -30.00
CA LYS A 195 38.20 29.22 -30.38
C LYS A 195 38.42 30.73 -30.41
N GLU A 196 38.58 31.39 -29.27
CA GLU A 196 39.01 32.78 -29.20
C GLU A 196 40.01 33.02 -28.06
N LYS A 197 41.12 32.28 -28.06
CA LYS A 197 42.32 32.78 -27.35
C LYS A 197 43.65 32.20 -27.84
N SER A 198 43.84 32.08 -29.14
CA SER A 198 45.20 32.10 -29.70
C SER A 198 45.55 33.56 -30.02
N ILE A 199 45.93 34.33 -28.99
CA ILE A 199 46.62 35.60 -29.20
C ILE A 199 47.96 35.23 -29.84
N LYS A 200 48.02 35.31 -31.17
CA LYS A 200 49.23 35.10 -31.94
C LYS A 200 50.03 36.41 -31.89
N VAL A 201 50.83 36.57 -30.84
CA VAL A 201 51.77 37.70 -30.74
C VAL A 201 52.75 37.56 -31.91
N THR A 202 52.74 38.53 -32.82
CA THR A 202 53.63 38.57 -33.98
C THR A 202 54.58 39.75 -33.77
N PHE A 203 55.87 39.57 -34.06
CA PHE A 203 56.94 40.56 -33.84
C PHE A 203 56.86 41.80 -34.77
N ASP A 204 55.69 42.10 -35.33
CA ASP A 204 55.45 43.30 -36.13
C ASP A 204 55.37 44.58 -35.27
N ASP A 205 55.28 44.46 -33.94
CA ASP A 205 55.12 45.61 -33.03
C ASP A 205 56.44 46.11 -32.40
N VAL A 206 57.59 45.83 -33.04
CA VAL A 206 58.92 46.28 -32.54
C VAL A 206 59.78 47.03 -33.58
N ALA A 207 59.22 47.40 -34.73
CA ALA A 207 59.97 48.11 -35.77
C ALA A 207 59.27 49.41 -36.21
N GLY A 208 59.73 50.54 -35.66
CA GLY A 208 59.40 51.89 -36.11
C GLY A 208 59.79 52.92 -35.04
N LEU A 209 61.08 53.24 -34.88
CA LEU A 209 61.79 54.39 -35.48
C LEU A 209 61.26 55.73 -34.93
N GLU A 210 61.97 56.34 -33.98
CA GLU A 210 62.93 57.43 -34.23
C GLU A 210 62.27 58.68 -34.85
N GLY A 211 62.22 59.76 -34.05
CA GLY A 211 61.70 61.08 -34.37
C GLY A 211 61.43 61.90 -33.12
#